data_AF-A0A0Q9MH79-F1
#
_entry.id   AF-A0A0Q9MH79-F1
#
_cell.length_a   1.000
_cell.length_b   1.000
_cell.length_c   1.000
_cell.angle_alpha   90.00
_cell.angle_beta   90.00
_cell.angle_gamma   90.00
#
_symmetry.space_group_name_H-M   'P 1'
#
loop_
_entity.id
_entity.type
_entity.pdbx_description
1 polymer ?
#
loop_
_entity_poly.entity_id
_entity_poly.type
_entity_poly.pdbx_seq_one_letter_code
_entity_poly.pdbx_strand_id
1 'polypeptide(L)'
;MNTGSRTTVTDYKAAWATPFDLCTVNTATGTPSAAENAAGAASGGTSRDTAKYLYALCATTAGHYFEGAVSAPQAKEIAAALTLCPDHPKRNVLEASAAAGGALDADRANGKLVYTGKYLVGKDVVPGSWQSQGEKVENCYWEISDGQGNIMANNFISVAPQFTITIPANAAGFTVEGCGFRWIAG
;
A
#
# COMPACT_ATOMS: atom_id res chain seq x y z
N MET A 1 9.96 25.48 -12.15
CA MET A 1 11.04 24.72 -11.48
C MET A 1 10.91 25.02 -10.00
N ASN A 2 10.52 24.03 -9.19
CA ASN A 2 10.18 24.26 -7.79
C ASN A 2 11.46 24.50 -6.97
N THR A 3 11.73 25.76 -6.64
CA THR A 3 12.93 26.22 -5.90
C THR A 3 12.77 26.00 -4.40
N GLY A 4 12.44 24.77 -3.99
CA GLY A 4 12.35 24.43 -2.57
C GLY A 4 13.69 24.66 -1.86
N SER A 5 13.65 25.32 -0.71
CA SER A 5 14.82 25.43 0.18
C SER A 5 15.24 24.03 0.62
N ARG A 6 16.51 23.66 0.39
CA ARG A 6 17.07 22.39 0.87
C ARG A 6 17.84 22.64 2.17
N THR A 7 17.40 22.01 3.24
CA THR A 7 18.11 21.99 4.53
C THR A 7 18.76 20.62 4.72
N THR A 8 20.02 20.59 5.14
CA THR A 8 20.72 19.36 5.51
C THR A 8 20.71 19.24 7.03
N VAL A 9 20.27 18.09 7.55
CA VAL A 9 20.33 17.73 8.96
C VAL A 9 21.19 16.48 9.13
N THR A 10 21.93 16.38 10.22
CA THR A 10 22.77 15.20 10.55
C THR A 10 22.15 14.30 11.61
N ASP A 11 21.06 14.73 12.23
CA ASP A 11 20.22 13.96 13.15
C ASP A 11 18.78 13.98 12.61
N TYR A 12 18.19 12.80 12.44
CA TYR A 12 16.82 12.68 11.95
C TYR A 12 15.81 13.37 12.88
N LYS A 13 16.08 13.44 14.19
CA LYS A 13 15.19 14.11 15.15
C LYS A 13 15.13 15.62 14.94
N ALA A 14 16.20 16.22 14.41
CA ALA A 14 16.21 17.64 14.07
C ALA A 14 15.19 17.96 12.97
N ALA A 15 14.83 16.97 12.12
CA ALA A 15 13.79 17.12 11.12
C ALA A 15 12.38 17.25 11.73
N TRP A 16 12.16 16.84 12.98
CA TRP A 16 10.84 16.92 13.61
C TRP A 16 10.47 18.33 14.08
N ALA A 17 11.44 19.23 14.18
CA ALA A 17 11.19 20.62 14.56
C ALA A 17 10.43 21.40 13.46
N THR A 18 10.57 20.98 12.20
CA THR A 18 9.91 21.59 11.04
C THR A 18 9.43 20.51 10.09
N PRO A 19 8.13 20.42 9.75
CA PRO A 19 7.65 19.39 8.84
C PRO A 19 8.25 19.58 7.45
N PHE A 20 8.99 18.58 6.98
CA PHE A 20 9.48 18.49 5.61
C PHE A 20 8.56 17.56 4.80
N ASP A 21 8.19 17.98 3.59
CA ASP A 21 7.36 17.17 2.68
C ASP A 21 8.09 15.89 2.20
N LEU A 22 9.43 15.94 2.17
CA LEU A 22 10.29 14.84 1.75
C LEU A 22 11.64 14.91 2.46
N CYS A 23 12.05 13.81 3.07
CA CYS A 23 13.43 13.61 3.52
C CYS A 23 14.12 12.59 2.62
N THR A 24 15.31 12.95 2.11
CA THR A 24 16.15 12.04 1.32
C THR A 24 17.54 11.93 1.94
N VAL A 25 18.13 10.74 1.88
CA VAL A 25 19.52 10.54 2.32
C VAL A 25 20.47 11.04 1.23
N ASN A 26 21.31 12.02 1.56
CA ASN A 26 22.35 12.49 0.64
C ASN A 26 23.66 11.71 0.80
N THR A 27 24.13 11.52 2.03
CA THR A 27 25.36 10.81 2.35
C THR A 27 25.16 10.01 3.64
N ALA A 28 25.83 8.85 3.73
CA ALA A 28 25.96 8.08 4.95
C ALA A 28 27.44 7.73 5.13
N THR A 29 27.97 7.86 6.33
CA THR A 29 29.37 7.56 6.67
C THR A 29 29.42 6.66 7.89
N GLY A 30 30.52 5.92 8.04
CA GLY A 30 30.71 4.98 9.15
C GLY A 30 30.24 3.55 8.83
N THR A 31 30.45 2.65 9.79
CA THR A 31 30.01 1.26 9.69
C THR A 31 28.66 1.10 10.42
N PRO A 32 27.64 0.50 9.78
CA PRO A 32 26.35 0.27 10.42
C PRO A 32 26.48 -0.57 11.70
N SER A 33 25.80 -0.13 12.75
CA SER A 33 25.63 -0.84 14.02
C SER A 33 24.85 -2.15 13.86
N ALA A 34 24.86 -3.01 14.89
CA ALA A 34 24.08 -4.25 14.87
C ALA A 34 22.57 -4.00 14.71
N ALA A 35 22.04 -2.94 15.35
CA ALA A 35 20.64 -2.54 15.23
C ALA A 35 20.30 -2.09 13.81
N GLU A 36 21.15 -1.28 13.18
CA GLU A 36 20.97 -0.83 11.80
C GLU A 36 21.03 -2.00 10.80
N ASN A 37 21.97 -2.93 10.98
CA ASN A 37 22.02 -4.14 10.15
C ASN A 37 20.75 -4.99 10.31
N ALA A 38 20.26 -5.15 11.54
CA ALA A 38 19.03 -5.90 11.81
C ALA A 38 17.81 -5.23 11.17
N ALA A 39 17.67 -3.91 11.31
CA ALA A 39 16.57 -3.14 10.72
C ALA A 39 16.63 -3.19 9.18
N GLY A 40 17.82 -3.01 8.59
CA GLY A 40 18.00 -3.11 7.13
C GLY A 40 17.65 -4.49 6.58
N ALA A 41 17.98 -5.56 7.30
CA ALA A 41 17.55 -6.91 6.93
C ALA A 41 16.03 -7.10 7.05
N ALA A 42 15.42 -6.60 8.14
CA ALA A 42 13.98 -6.70 8.39
C ALA A 42 13.15 -5.95 7.35
N SER A 43 13.66 -4.84 6.80
CA SER A 43 13.01 -4.10 5.71
C SER A 43 13.10 -4.81 4.34
N GLY A 44 13.79 -5.96 4.25
CA GLY A 44 14.03 -6.68 3.01
C GLY A 44 15.26 -6.18 2.21
N GLY A 45 16.09 -5.35 2.82
CA GLY A 45 17.35 -4.91 2.24
C GLY A 45 18.37 -6.03 2.14
N THR A 46 19.13 -6.03 1.04
CA THR A 46 20.26 -6.95 0.82
C THR A 46 21.62 -6.26 0.99
N SER A 47 21.63 -4.94 1.20
CA SER A 47 22.84 -4.14 1.38
C SER A 47 23.00 -3.71 2.83
N ARG A 48 24.27 -3.64 3.28
CA ARG A 48 24.62 -3.07 4.59
C ARG A 48 24.17 -1.61 4.73
N ASP A 49 24.04 -0.90 3.61
CA ASP A 49 23.63 0.49 3.59
C ASP A 49 22.12 0.69 3.67
N THR A 50 21.29 -0.37 3.63
CA THR A 50 19.83 -0.22 3.57
C THR A 50 19.29 0.60 4.76
N ALA A 51 19.91 0.48 5.93
CA ALA A 51 19.52 1.20 7.14
C ALA A 51 19.47 2.73 6.95
N LYS A 52 20.29 3.31 6.05
CA LYS A 52 20.28 4.75 5.80
C LYS A 52 18.92 5.25 5.30
N TYR A 53 18.26 4.47 4.44
CA TYR A 53 16.94 4.81 3.90
C TYR A 53 15.84 4.76 4.98
N LEU A 54 16.02 3.92 6.00
CA LEU A 54 15.10 3.88 7.14
C LEU A 54 15.17 5.16 7.98
N TYR A 55 16.34 5.82 8.06
CA TYR A 55 16.43 7.12 8.73
C TYR A 55 15.75 8.25 7.97
N ALA A 56 15.63 8.17 6.64
CA ALA A 56 14.79 9.11 5.91
C ALA A 56 13.33 8.97 6.32
N LEU A 57 12.84 7.74 6.52
CA LEU A 57 11.50 7.50 7.06
C LEU A 57 11.37 8.02 8.50
N CYS A 58 12.38 7.79 9.35
CA CYS A 58 12.41 8.35 10.70
C CYS A 58 12.43 9.88 10.75
N ALA A 59 12.96 10.55 9.73
CA ALA A 59 12.97 12.02 9.65
C ALA A 59 11.64 12.60 9.13
N THR A 60 10.87 11.81 8.38
CA THR A 60 9.69 12.28 7.65
C THR A 60 8.46 12.29 8.55
N THR A 61 7.66 13.37 8.55
CA THR A 61 6.44 13.48 9.36
C THR A 61 5.16 13.72 8.56
N ALA A 62 5.26 13.79 7.22
CA ALA A 62 4.17 14.05 6.30
C ALA A 62 4.40 13.31 4.95
N GLY A 63 3.40 13.25 4.08
CA GLY A 63 3.48 12.58 2.78
C GLY A 63 2.91 11.16 2.76
N HIS A 64 3.25 10.37 1.73
CA HIS A 64 2.52 9.16 1.35
C HIS A 64 2.53 8.02 2.38
N TYR A 65 3.47 7.99 3.33
CA TYR A 65 3.47 7.01 4.42
C TYR A 65 2.39 7.28 5.49
N PHE A 66 1.80 8.49 5.48
CA PHE A 66 0.82 8.96 6.45
C PHE A 66 -0.59 9.05 5.87
N GLU A 67 -0.76 8.74 4.59
CA GLU A 67 -2.02 8.87 3.86
C GLU A 67 -2.53 7.48 3.45
N GLY A 68 -3.23 6.82 4.38
CA GLY A 68 -3.92 5.55 4.11
C GLY A 68 -3.02 4.32 4.14
N ALA A 69 -3.42 3.29 3.40
CA ALA A 69 -2.72 2.00 3.37
C ALA A 69 -1.48 2.05 2.48
N VAL A 70 -0.38 1.44 2.95
CA VAL A 70 0.85 1.28 2.18
C VAL A 70 0.99 -0.14 1.60
N SER A 71 1.91 -0.36 0.67
CA SER A 71 2.21 -1.71 0.16
C SER A 71 2.96 -2.57 1.20
N ALA A 72 2.92 -3.91 1.10
CA ALA A 72 3.70 -4.80 1.95
C ALA A 72 5.19 -4.41 2.13
N PRO A 73 5.94 -4.09 1.07
CA PRO A 73 7.32 -3.63 1.21
C PRO A 73 7.43 -2.37 2.07
N GLN A 74 6.56 -1.38 1.84
CA GLN A 74 6.53 -0.14 2.61
C GLN A 74 6.13 -0.39 4.08
N ALA A 75 5.22 -1.33 4.35
CA ALA A 75 4.87 -1.74 5.72
C ALA A 75 6.08 -2.35 6.45
N LYS A 76 6.91 -3.14 5.77
CA LYS A 76 8.16 -3.67 6.32
C LYS A 76 9.19 -2.56 6.58
N GLU A 77 9.29 -1.58 5.68
CA GLU A 77 10.15 -0.41 5.87
C GLU A 77 9.71 0.43 7.09
N ILE A 78 8.40 0.66 7.25
CA ILE A 78 7.84 1.32 8.43
C ILE A 78 8.21 0.55 9.71
N ALA A 79 7.91 -0.75 9.75
CA ALA A 79 8.18 -1.58 10.92
C ALA A 79 9.67 -1.56 11.30
N ALA A 80 10.55 -1.68 10.30
CA ALA A 80 12.00 -1.64 10.49
C ALA A 80 12.49 -0.26 10.96
N ALA A 81 12.02 0.83 10.36
CA ALA A 81 12.40 2.19 10.75
C ALA A 81 12.00 2.50 12.19
N LEU A 82 10.79 2.10 12.62
CA LEU A 82 10.32 2.32 13.99
C LEU A 82 11.12 1.55 15.06
N THR A 83 11.92 0.55 14.68
CA THR A 83 12.91 -0.05 15.60
C THR A 83 14.12 0.86 15.85
N LEU A 84 14.47 1.72 14.88
CA LEU A 84 15.56 2.68 14.96
C LEU A 84 15.11 4.02 15.58
N CYS A 85 13.86 4.43 15.34
CA CYS A 85 13.26 5.64 15.90
C CYS A 85 11.98 5.34 16.69
N PRO A 86 12.09 4.71 17.88
CA PRO A 86 10.92 4.33 18.66
C PRO A 86 10.09 5.51 19.17
N ASP A 87 10.68 6.71 19.22
CA ASP A 87 10.09 7.97 19.66
C ASP A 87 9.52 8.81 18.50
N HIS A 88 9.34 8.22 17.31
CA HIS A 88 8.81 8.93 16.15
C HIS A 88 7.47 9.65 16.48
N PRO A 89 7.34 10.96 16.24
CA PRO A 89 6.18 11.75 16.66
C PRO A 89 4.87 11.32 15.98
N LYS A 90 4.97 10.63 14.84
CA LYS A 90 3.85 10.07 14.08
C LYS A 90 3.78 8.55 14.10
N ARG A 91 4.41 7.90 15.09
CA ARG A 91 4.48 6.43 15.21
C ARG A 91 3.14 5.74 15.05
N ASN A 92 2.12 6.16 15.80
CA ASN A 92 0.79 5.56 15.74
C ASN A 92 0.17 5.64 14.33
N VAL A 93 0.43 6.72 13.59
CA VAL A 93 -0.06 6.90 12.22
C VAL A 93 0.66 5.93 11.28
N LEU A 94 1.99 5.83 11.38
CA LEU A 94 2.78 4.89 10.58
C LEU A 94 2.39 3.43 10.84
N GLU A 95 2.20 3.05 12.10
CA GLU A 95 1.74 1.71 12.48
C GLU A 95 0.34 1.42 11.91
N ALA A 96 -0.57 2.40 11.95
CA ALA A 96 -1.90 2.28 11.34
C ALA A 96 -1.82 2.12 9.81
N SER A 97 -1.00 2.91 9.12
CA SER A 97 -0.79 2.80 7.67
C SER A 97 -0.24 1.42 7.29
N ALA A 98 0.76 0.93 8.03
CA ALA A 98 1.37 -0.39 7.82
C ALA A 98 0.36 -1.52 8.06
N ALA A 99 -0.45 -1.43 9.13
CA ALA A 99 -1.50 -2.40 9.43
C ALA A 99 -2.59 -2.42 8.35
N ALA A 100 -3.01 -1.24 7.88
CA ALA A 100 -3.98 -1.13 6.79
C ALA A 100 -3.44 -1.76 5.49
N GLY A 101 -2.16 -1.54 5.18
CA GLY A 101 -1.46 -2.21 4.08
C GLY A 101 -1.46 -3.73 4.20
N GLY A 102 -1.07 -4.25 5.37
CA GLY A 102 -1.07 -5.69 5.65
C GLY A 102 -2.45 -6.33 5.51
N ALA A 103 -3.52 -5.63 5.89
CA ALA A 103 -4.89 -6.09 5.70
C ALA A 103 -5.27 -6.21 4.21
N LEU A 104 -4.87 -5.23 3.37
CA LEU A 104 -5.11 -5.30 1.93
C LEU A 104 -4.35 -6.45 1.26
N ASP A 105 -3.12 -6.69 1.68
CA ASP A 105 -2.33 -7.81 1.15
C ASP A 105 -2.89 -9.17 1.57
N ALA A 106 -3.37 -9.29 2.82
CA ALA A 106 -4.08 -10.48 3.27
C ALA A 106 -5.37 -10.71 2.46
N ASP A 107 -6.13 -9.66 2.17
CA ASP A 107 -7.33 -9.77 1.33
C ASP A 107 -6.97 -10.20 -0.10
N ARG A 108 -5.91 -9.64 -0.70
CA ARG A 108 -5.46 -10.04 -2.03
C ARG A 108 -5.05 -11.50 -2.06
N ALA A 109 -4.30 -11.96 -1.06
CA ALA A 109 -3.85 -13.34 -0.95
C ALA A 109 -5.02 -14.33 -0.78
N ASN A 110 -6.13 -13.88 -0.17
CA ASN A 110 -7.32 -14.70 0.05
C ASN A 110 -8.39 -14.52 -1.05
N GLY A 111 -8.07 -13.90 -2.18
CA GLY A 111 -9.01 -13.68 -3.28
C GLY A 111 -10.17 -12.76 -2.91
N LYS A 112 -9.94 -11.81 -2.00
CA LYS A 112 -10.90 -10.82 -1.46
C LYS A 112 -10.55 -9.37 -1.84
N LEU A 113 -9.47 -9.15 -2.56
CA LEU A 113 -9.10 -7.87 -3.14
C LEU A 113 -8.50 -8.11 -4.52
N VAL A 114 -9.04 -7.44 -5.53
CA VAL A 114 -8.54 -7.49 -6.91
C VAL A 114 -8.42 -6.12 -7.51
N TYR A 115 -7.57 -6.03 -8.54
CA TYR A 115 -7.38 -4.85 -9.38
C TYR A 115 -7.60 -5.29 -10.84
N THR A 116 -7.05 -4.55 -11.81
CA THR A 116 -7.08 -4.96 -13.22
C THR A 116 -6.55 -6.38 -13.41
N GLY A 117 -7.36 -7.24 -14.03
CA GLY A 117 -7.04 -8.65 -14.25
C GLY A 117 -8.25 -9.48 -14.65
N LYS A 118 -7.99 -10.77 -14.90
CA LYS A 118 -8.98 -11.80 -15.17
C LYS A 118 -8.83 -12.91 -14.13
N TYR A 119 -9.92 -13.29 -13.50
CA TYR A 119 -9.93 -14.16 -12.33
C TYR A 119 -10.97 -15.27 -12.49
N LEU A 120 -10.63 -16.48 -12.06
CA LEU A 120 -11.58 -17.58 -11.93
C LEU A 120 -12.29 -17.51 -10.58
N VAL A 121 -13.62 -17.47 -10.60
CA VAL A 121 -14.44 -17.47 -9.37
C VAL A 121 -14.37 -18.85 -8.71
N GLY A 122 -14.19 -18.87 -7.39
CA GLY A 122 -13.98 -20.08 -6.59
C GLY A 122 -12.53 -20.59 -6.56
N LYS A 123 -11.63 -19.99 -7.36
CA LYS A 123 -10.20 -20.31 -7.38
C LYS A 123 -9.33 -19.10 -7.05
N ASP A 124 -9.47 -18.03 -7.83
CA ASP A 124 -8.67 -16.81 -7.69
C ASP A 124 -9.42 -15.75 -6.86
N VAL A 125 -10.75 -15.75 -6.92
CA VAL A 125 -11.63 -14.85 -6.16
C VAL A 125 -12.83 -15.58 -5.56
N VAL A 126 -13.39 -15.05 -4.48
CA VAL A 126 -14.58 -15.62 -3.85
C VAL A 126 -15.89 -15.00 -4.38
N PRO A 127 -17.00 -15.76 -4.46
CA PRO A 127 -18.31 -15.18 -4.73
C PRO A 127 -18.78 -14.29 -3.56
N GLY A 128 -19.79 -13.45 -3.82
CA GLY A 128 -20.39 -12.56 -2.83
C GLY A 128 -20.49 -11.11 -3.30
N SER A 129 -20.69 -10.20 -2.35
CA SER A 129 -20.75 -8.76 -2.57
C SER A 129 -19.36 -8.13 -2.51
N TRP A 130 -19.08 -7.29 -3.49
CA TRP A 130 -17.79 -6.62 -3.67
C TRP A 130 -17.98 -5.12 -3.83
N GLN A 131 -17.19 -4.34 -3.11
CA GLN A 131 -17.18 -2.88 -3.15
C GLN A 131 -16.02 -2.39 -4.03
N SER A 132 -16.28 -1.48 -4.97
CA SER A 132 -15.24 -0.80 -5.72
C SER A 132 -14.25 -0.07 -4.79
N GLN A 133 -12.99 0.06 -5.21
CA GLN A 133 -11.97 0.77 -4.43
C GLN A 133 -11.88 2.25 -4.86
N GLY A 134 -11.60 3.13 -3.89
CA GLY A 134 -11.53 4.58 -4.07
C GLY A 134 -12.88 5.28 -3.89
N GLU A 135 -12.84 6.53 -3.44
CA GLU A 135 -14.04 7.37 -3.25
C GLU A 135 -14.67 7.79 -4.59
N LYS A 136 -13.82 7.94 -5.62
CA LYS A 136 -14.21 8.24 -7.00
C LYS A 136 -13.64 7.15 -7.91
N VAL A 137 -14.51 6.47 -8.64
CA VAL A 137 -14.16 5.42 -9.60
C VAL A 137 -14.32 5.98 -11.01
N GLU A 138 -13.29 5.83 -11.84
CA GLU A 138 -13.26 6.36 -13.20
C GLU A 138 -12.73 5.30 -14.16
N ASN A 139 -13.24 5.30 -15.40
CA ASN A 139 -12.81 4.40 -16.48
C ASN A 139 -12.72 2.92 -16.06
N CYS A 140 -13.74 2.45 -15.33
CA CYS A 140 -13.77 1.13 -14.71
C CYS A 140 -14.66 0.19 -15.51
N TYR A 141 -14.08 -0.83 -16.11
CA TYR A 141 -14.83 -1.94 -16.67
C TYR A 141 -14.84 -3.11 -15.69
N TRP A 142 -16.00 -3.77 -15.56
CA TRP A 142 -16.09 -5.06 -14.89
C TRP A 142 -17.04 -5.99 -15.65
N GLU A 143 -16.76 -7.28 -15.57
CA GLU A 143 -17.55 -8.34 -16.22
C GLU A 143 -17.53 -9.61 -15.38
N ILE A 144 -18.70 -10.23 -15.24
CA ILE A 144 -18.91 -11.54 -14.65
C ILE A 144 -19.33 -12.48 -15.78
N SER A 145 -18.69 -13.64 -15.88
CA SER A 145 -18.98 -14.63 -16.92
C SER A 145 -19.30 -16.02 -16.37
N ASP A 146 -20.08 -16.77 -17.13
CA ASP A 146 -20.43 -18.17 -16.83
C ASP A 146 -19.30 -19.15 -17.19
N GLY A 147 -19.52 -20.45 -16.94
CA GLY A 147 -18.54 -21.51 -17.20
C GLY A 147 -18.13 -21.68 -18.68
N GLN A 148 -18.85 -21.06 -19.62
CA GLN A 148 -18.56 -21.08 -21.05
C GLN A 148 -17.94 -19.75 -21.52
N GLY A 149 -17.79 -18.78 -20.60
CA GLY A 149 -17.29 -17.45 -20.90
C GLY A 149 -18.36 -16.49 -21.43
N ASN A 150 -19.64 -16.84 -21.38
CA ASN A 150 -20.70 -15.88 -21.74
C ASN A 150 -20.83 -14.84 -20.63
N ILE A 151 -21.05 -13.59 -21.02
CA ILE A 151 -21.25 -12.48 -20.09
C ILE A 151 -22.59 -12.66 -19.37
N MET A 152 -22.52 -12.80 -18.05
CA MET A 152 -23.69 -12.78 -17.17
C MET A 152 -24.09 -11.35 -16.82
N ALA A 153 -23.09 -10.51 -16.53
CA ALA A 153 -23.28 -9.10 -16.23
C ALA A 153 -21.98 -8.34 -16.50
N ASN A 154 -22.09 -7.11 -17.02
CA ASN A 154 -20.95 -6.22 -17.16
C ASN A 154 -21.40 -4.75 -17.05
N ASN A 155 -20.44 -3.86 -16.85
CA ASN A 155 -20.66 -2.42 -17.01
C ASN A 155 -19.34 -1.70 -17.30
N PHE A 156 -19.43 -0.57 -18.00
CA PHE A 156 -18.34 0.40 -18.11
C PHE A 156 -18.75 1.68 -17.36
N ILE A 157 -18.09 1.91 -16.22
CA ILE A 157 -18.30 3.10 -15.39
C ILE A 157 -17.34 4.19 -15.85
N SER A 158 -17.88 5.21 -16.52
CA SER A 158 -17.12 6.41 -16.90
C SER A 158 -16.67 7.18 -15.65
N VAL A 159 -17.61 7.52 -14.77
CA VAL A 159 -17.36 8.13 -13.45
C VAL A 159 -18.50 7.79 -12.49
N ALA A 160 -18.17 7.42 -11.26
CA ALA A 160 -19.14 7.23 -10.18
C ALA A 160 -18.47 7.39 -8.79
N PRO A 161 -19.25 7.66 -7.72
CA PRO A 161 -18.83 7.33 -6.36
C PRO A 161 -18.58 5.83 -6.19
N GLN A 162 -18.08 5.43 -5.03
CA GLN A 162 -17.94 4.02 -4.66
C GLN A 162 -19.26 3.25 -4.84
N PHE A 163 -19.22 2.05 -5.43
CA PHE A 163 -20.39 1.22 -5.73
C PHE A 163 -20.13 -0.27 -5.47
N THR A 164 -21.21 -1.05 -5.38
CA THR A 164 -21.17 -2.48 -5.05
C THR A 164 -21.65 -3.32 -6.22
N ILE A 165 -21.02 -4.46 -6.42
CA ILE A 165 -21.46 -5.53 -7.33
C ILE A 165 -21.65 -6.82 -6.55
N THR A 166 -22.36 -7.79 -7.15
CA THR A 166 -22.46 -9.15 -6.60
C THR A 166 -21.98 -10.15 -7.62
N ILE A 167 -20.98 -10.96 -7.24
CA ILE A 167 -20.52 -12.10 -8.01
C ILE A 167 -21.31 -13.33 -7.53
N PRO A 168 -22.22 -13.87 -8.33
CA PRO A 168 -23.04 -15.01 -7.91
C PRO A 168 -22.20 -16.27 -7.79
N ALA A 169 -22.63 -17.21 -6.94
CA ALA A 169 -21.89 -18.44 -6.66
C ALA A 169 -21.72 -19.37 -7.89
N ASN A 170 -22.56 -19.21 -8.93
CA ASN A 170 -22.47 -19.96 -10.18
C ASN A 170 -21.68 -19.24 -11.29
N ALA A 171 -21.11 -18.06 -11.01
CA ALA A 171 -20.16 -17.43 -11.93
C ALA A 171 -18.87 -18.25 -12.02
N ALA A 172 -18.20 -18.19 -13.17
CA ALA A 172 -16.91 -18.83 -13.38
C ALA A 172 -15.77 -17.81 -13.61
N GLY A 173 -16.07 -16.65 -14.20
CA GLY A 173 -15.07 -15.62 -14.48
C GLY A 173 -15.45 -14.26 -13.90
N PHE A 174 -14.42 -13.51 -13.50
CA PHE A 174 -14.51 -12.10 -13.14
C PHE A 174 -13.37 -11.33 -13.81
N THR A 175 -13.70 -10.36 -14.66
CA THR A 175 -12.74 -9.46 -15.32
C THR A 175 -12.90 -8.06 -14.77
N VAL A 176 -11.79 -7.40 -14.49
CA VAL A 176 -11.73 -6.01 -14.01
C VAL A 176 -10.69 -5.26 -14.83
N GLU A 177 -10.99 -4.03 -15.21
CA GLU A 177 -10.05 -3.15 -15.89
C GLU A 177 -10.24 -1.70 -15.45
N GLY A 178 -9.14 -1.03 -15.11
CA GLY A 178 -9.13 0.40 -14.73
C GLY A 178 -9.55 0.69 -13.29
N CYS A 179 -9.84 -0.34 -12.48
CA CYS A 179 -10.28 -0.20 -11.09
C CYS A 179 -9.93 -1.42 -10.24
N GLY A 180 -10.36 -1.42 -8.98
CA GLY A 180 -10.26 -2.56 -8.09
C GLY A 180 -11.53 -2.77 -7.29
N PHE A 181 -11.67 -3.97 -6.74
CA PHE A 181 -12.81 -4.38 -5.93
C PHE A 181 -12.32 -5.13 -4.69
N ARG A 182 -12.99 -4.91 -3.56
CA ARG A 182 -12.76 -5.61 -2.29
C ARG A 182 -14.04 -6.29 -1.83
N TRP A 183 -13.93 -7.56 -1.45
CA TRP A 183 -15.03 -8.35 -0.94
C TRP A 183 -15.50 -7.82 0.41
N ILE A 184 -16.82 -7.74 0.62
CA ILE A 184 -17.41 -7.19 1.85
C ILE A 184 -18.35 -8.17 2.56
N ALA A 185 -19.01 -9.08 1.84
CA ALA A 185 -19.92 -10.09 2.40
C ALA A 185 -20.23 -11.18 1.37
N GLY A 186 -20.74 -12.33 1.81
CA GLY A 186 -21.14 -13.46 0.97
C GLY A 186 -22.10 -14.39 1.67
#